data_AF-A0A1Z8MLY2-F1
#
_entry.id   AF-A0A1Z8MLY2-F1
#
_cell.length_a   1.000
_cell.length_b   1.000
_cell.length_c   1.000
_cell.angle_alpha   90.00
_cell.angle_beta   90.00
_cell.angle_gamma   90.00
#
_symmetry.space_group_name_H-M   'P 1'
#
loop_
_entity.id
_entity.type
_entity.pdbx_description
1 polymer ?
#
loop_
_entity_poly.entity_id
_entity_poly.type
_entity_poly.pdbx_seq_one_letter_code
_entity_poly.pdbx_strand_id
1 'polypeptide(L)'
;MSLKGDGLVLAAMACKVGGGCQAAVAGRLCFLLKFEGMLKMNRFAGCLARTLLCLTALIGWARGSTADTVEVGSQVKVDGKIIRQADEGQAANVIVQLDPEISVAFPMSRVRRTTSSGDEELAWYQQELAKVGDDAELHYQLARACKGKGLNAQGDYHYRRAVAIDPRHSKARAALRFARDGLGLNAYEEQQRNRGLINAGGGWHVPDAWAAEQASEQATVESNRWIKELTKLKTLFYRKGRNSEDALAQIKAIHDPLATAAFVRAYKDSSQERAEPAAMRQLYLQKLADFRTPLAIKTLVEAGVYERDANLRDFALEALQKDGRASAVATYLPIIRSEKKKPSEVQAALRALRYFPDPELWREYVDALVTTHTEVRAPGPGFQVGKDASGAAGLGMGGNKPKVFKLQRQNSDALILLQEIAPDANFGYNKAQWRQYFVQRLNGSPSQLRRD
;
A
#
# COMPACT_ATOMS: atom_id res chain seq x y z
N MET A 1 -7.55 -21.39 58.56
CA MET A 1 -6.74 -22.62 58.67
C MET A 1 -6.00 -22.82 57.36
N SER A 2 -4.73 -23.14 57.50
CA SER A 2 -3.68 -23.17 56.48
C SER A 2 -3.63 -24.51 55.73
N LEU A 3 -2.80 -24.54 54.67
CA LEU A 3 -2.17 -25.68 53.96
C LEU A 3 -2.93 -26.21 52.74
N LYS A 4 -2.47 -25.96 51.50
CA LYS A 4 -1.27 -26.46 50.76
C LYS A 4 -1.58 -27.75 49.98
N GLY A 5 -1.14 -27.81 48.72
CA GLY A 5 -0.98 -29.08 47.99
C GLY A 5 -0.92 -28.95 46.47
N ASP A 6 0.30 -28.98 45.94
CA ASP A 6 0.71 -28.95 44.53
C ASP A 6 0.25 -30.17 43.70
N GLY A 7 0.27 -30.05 42.37
CA GLY A 7 0.07 -31.19 41.46
C GLY A 7 0.24 -30.87 39.97
N LEU A 8 1.49 -30.83 39.52
CA LEU A 8 1.93 -30.79 38.12
C LEU A 8 1.75 -32.17 37.46
N VAL A 9 1.14 -32.27 36.28
CA VAL A 9 1.30 -33.45 35.39
C VAL A 9 1.51 -33.00 33.95
N LEU A 10 2.73 -33.24 33.47
CA LEU A 10 3.13 -33.28 32.06
C LEU A 10 2.47 -34.50 31.37
N ALA A 11 2.04 -34.32 30.12
CA ALA A 11 2.04 -35.40 29.14
C ALA A 11 2.46 -34.85 27.77
N ALA A 12 3.65 -35.25 27.35
CA ALA A 12 4.22 -35.06 26.02
C ALA A 12 4.08 -36.37 25.23
N MET A 13 3.82 -36.27 23.91
CA MET A 13 4.20 -37.21 22.84
C MET A 13 3.36 -36.86 21.59
N ALA A 14 3.81 -36.89 20.35
CA ALA A 14 5.14 -37.00 19.74
C ALA A 14 4.93 -36.64 18.26
N CYS A 15 5.80 -35.79 17.71
CA CYS A 15 5.89 -35.52 16.28
C CYS A 15 7.21 -36.16 15.79
N LYS A 16 7.15 -37.02 14.77
CA LYS A 16 8.30 -37.70 14.16
C LYS A 16 8.17 -37.51 12.64
N VAL A 17 8.93 -36.58 12.04
CA VAL A 17 10.27 -36.70 11.40
C VAL A 17 10.20 -36.96 9.89
N GLY A 18 10.95 -36.11 9.16
CA GLY A 18 11.52 -36.36 7.84
C GLY A 18 11.48 -35.08 6.98
N GLY A 19 12.57 -34.43 6.58
CA GLY A 19 13.99 -34.69 6.69
C GLY A 19 14.74 -33.93 5.56
N GLY A 20 15.92 -33.39 5.87
CA GLY A 20 16.94 -32.90 4.93
C GLY A 20 16.84 -31.41 4.55
N CYS A 21 17.91 -30.63 4.42
CA CYS A 21 19.34 -30.81 4.64
C CYS A 21 19.98 -29.42 4.43
N GLN A 22 20.82 -28.92 5.34
CA GLN A 22 22.18 -28.42 5.03
C GLN A 22 22.82 -27.72 6.25
N ALA A 23 24.13 -27.96 6.35
CA ALA A 23 25.02 -27.77 7.48
C ALA A 23 25.52 -26.31 7.58
N ALA A 24 25.73 -25.83 8.81
CA ALA A 24 27.03 -25.48 9.44
C ALA A 24 27.75 -24.27 8.79
N VAL A 25 28.18 -23.25 9.53
CA VAL A 25 29.37 -23.28 10.40
C VAL A 25 29.30 -22.18 11.49
N ALA A 26 29.79 -22.54 12.67
CA ALA A 26 30.03 -21.77 13.90
C ALA A 26 31.01 -20.58 13.70
N GLY A 27 31.20 -19.61 14.58
CA GLY A 27 30.75 -19.35 15.95
C GLY A 27 31.61 -18.23 16.57
N ARG A 28 31.15 -17.72 17.72
CA ARG A 28 31.86 -17.01 18.81
C ARG A 28 32.59 -15.69 18.47
N LEU A 29 32.19 -14.60 19.16
CA LEU A 29 32.84 -14.21 20.43
C LEU A 29 32.00 -13.15 21.19
N CYS A 30 31.77 -13.41 22.47
CA CYS A 30 31.36 -12.43 23.48
C CYS A 30 32.55 -11.50 23.81
N PHE A 31 32.29 -10.21 24.04
CA PHE A 31 33.03 -9.44 25.03
C PHE A 31 32.10 -8.42 25.71
N LEU A 32 31.97 -8.58 27.02
CA LEU A 32 31.37 -7.64 27.97
C LEU A 32 32.26 -6.40 28.11
N LEU A 33 31.67 -5.23 28.34
CA LEU A 33 32.07 -4.31 29.41
C LEU A 33 30.98 -3.24 29.63
N LYS A 34 30.45 -3.23 30.85
CA LYS A 34 29.65 -2.15 31.46
C LYS A 34 30.59 -1.02 31.88
N PHE A 35 30.15 0.24 31.73
CA PHE A 35 30.47 1.31 32.69
C PHE A 35 29.40 2.42 32.58
N GLU A 36 28.59 2.57 33.63
CA GLU A 36 27.78 3.77 33.92
C GLU A 36 28.57 4.67 34.88
N GLY A 37 28.38 6.00 34.81
CA GLY A 37 28.81 6.90 35.87
C GLY A 37 28.91 8.38 35.52
N MET A 38 27.83 9.12 35.80
CA MET A 38 27.74 10.52 36.29
C MET A 38 28.91 11.51 36.05
N LEU A 39 28.59 12.70 35.49
CA LEU A 39 28.53 13.94 36.27
C LEU A 39 27.98 15.14 35.47
N LYS A 40 27.27 16.00 36.22
CA LYS A 40 26.45 17.15 35.83
C LYS A 40 27.26 18.46 35.83
N MET A 41 26.78 19.40 34.99
CA MET A 41 26.56 20.84 35.24
C MET A 41 27.74 21.81 35.37
N ASN A 42 27.46 23.01 34.80
CA ASN A 42 27.89 24.36 35.20
C ASN A 42 29.34 24.76 34.87
N ARG A 43 29.69 26.00 34.53
CA ARG A 43 29.02 27.28 34.20
C ARG A 43 30.18 28.25 33.90
N PHE A 44 29.95 29.27 33.08
CA PHE A 44 30.63 30.59 33.07
C PHE A 44 32.17 30.68 32.94
N ALA A 45 32.63 31.22 31.81
CA ALA A 45 33.51 32.39 31.68
C ALA A 45 33.84 32.56 30.17
N GLY A 46 33.71 33.71 29.51
CA GLY A 46 33.70 35.07 29.99
C GLY A 46 35.05 35.75 29.76
N CYS A 47 35.21 36.28 28.54
CA CYS A 47 35.93 37.53 28.23
C CYS A 47 37.47 37.56 28.09
N LEU A 48 37.87 38.44 27.16
CA LEU A 48 39.17 39.12 26.98
C LEU A 48 40.30 38.29 26.35
N ALA A 49 41.18 38.82 25.52
CA ALA A 49 41.29 40.03 24.71
C ALA A 49 42.61 39.90 23.93
N ARG A 50 42.68 40.53 22.76
CA ARG A 50 43.87 41.18 22.19
C ARG A 50 45.07 40.31 21.75
N THR A 51 45.17 40.21 20.42
CA THR A 51 46.32 40.62 19.58
C THR A 51 47.72 40.26 20.06
N LEU A 52 48.36 39.33 19.34
CA LEU A 52 49.80 39.38 19.11
C LEU A 52 50.15 38.85 17.72
N LEU A 53 50.90 39.70 17.01
CA LEU A 53 51.48 39.53 15.69
C LEU A 53 52.72 38.64 15.82
N CYS A 54 52.81 37.54 15.08
CA CYS A 54 54.07 36.83 14.85
C CYS A 54 54.09 36.27 13.42
N LEU A 55 54.94 36.88 12.58
CA LEU A 55 55.43 36.29 11.34
C LEU A 55 56.29 35.07 11.69
N THR A 56 55.96 33.90 11.13
CA THR A 56 56.92 32.85 10.85
C THR A 56 56.76 32.40 9.40
N ALA A 57 57.87 32.43 8.69
CA ALA A 57 58.04 31.93 7.33
C ALA A 57 58.10 30.39 7.33
N LEU A 58 57.99 29.84 6.10
CA LEU A 58 58.24 28.46 5.67
C LEU A 58 57.12 27.46 5.94
N ILE A 59 56.43 27.07 4.87
CA ILE A 59 56.57 25.76 4.20
C ILE A 59 55.52 25.76 3.07
N GLY A 60 55.95 25.45 1.85
CA GLY A 60 55.03 25.18 0.76
C GLY A 60 54.26 23.91 1.07
N TRP A 61 52.97 24.06 1.37
CA TRP A 61 52.05 22.92 1.38
C TRP A 61 51.61 22.71 -0.06
N ALA A 62 52.25 21.75 -0.73
CA ALA A 62 51.60 21.05 -1.82
C ALA A 62 50.29 20.49 -1.24
N ARG A 63 49.17 21.10 -1.58
CA ARG A 63 47.85 20.56 -1.23
C ARG A 63 47.73 19.22 -1.95
N GLY A 64 47.91 18.14 -1.20
CA GLY A 64 47.44 16.82 -1.62
C GLY A 64 45.97 16.95 -2.00
N SER A 65 45.65 16.62 -3.24
CA SER A 65 44.30 16.66 -3.76
C SER A 65 43.49 15.55 -3.12
N THR A 66 42.46 15.90 -2.37
CA THR A 66 41.44 14.97 -1.89
C THR A 66 40.43 14.73 -3.01
N ALA A 67 40.13 13.47 -3.33
CA ALA A 67 39.02 13.11 -4.20
C ALA A 67 37.78 12.83 -3.32
N ASP A 68 36.61 13.27 -3.76
CA ASP A 68 35.37 13.16 -3.00
C ASP A 68 34.41 12.18 -3.71
N THR A 69 34.18 11.00 -3.17
CA THR A 69 33.16 10.06 -3.67
C THR A 69 31.75 10.55 -3.28
N VAL A 70 30.86 10.75 -4.25
CA VAL A 70 29.47 11.16 -4.00
C VAL A 70 28.53 9.96 -4.17
N GLU A 71 27.93 9.48 -3.07
CA GLU A 71 26.85 8.49 -3.14
C GLU A 71 25.52 9.16 -3.48
N VAL A 72 24.91 8.80 -4.61
CA VAL A 72 23.64 9.36 -5.10
C VAL A 72 22.54 8.29 -4.98
N GLY A 73 21.64 8.43 -4.01
CA GLY A 73 20.60 7.44 -3.72
C GLY A 73 21.13 6.10 -3.17
N SER A 74 20.37 5.01 -3.32
CA SER A 74 20.70 3.70 -2.74
C SER A 74 21.67 2.84 -3.56
N GLN A 75 22.03 3.23 -4.79
CA GLN A 75 22.73 2.34 -5.72
C GLN A 75 23.73 2.99 -6.69
N VAL A 76 23.92 4.31 -6.69
CA VAL A 76 24.85 4.97 -7.61
C VAL A 76 26.00 5.62 -6.83
N LYS A 77 27.21 5.09 -7.00
CA LYS A 77 28.45 5.69 -6.48
C LYS A 77 29.16 6.41 -7.62
N VAL A 78 29.51 7.67 -7.41
CA VAL A 78 30.20 8.48 -8.41
C VAL A 78 31.44 9.10 -7.80
N ASP A 79 32.60 8.79 -8.37
CA ASP A 79 33.91 9.14 -7.85
C ASP A 79 34.52 10.30 -8.63
N GLY A 80 34.81 11.43 -7.98
CA GLY A 80 35.46 12.56 -8.66
C GLY A 80 35.80 13.74 -7.73
N LYS A 81 36.21 14.86 -8.32
CA LYS A 81 36.52 16.11 -7.61
C LYS A 81 35.31 17.04 -7.64
N ILE A 82 34.80 17.44 -6.48
CA ILE A 82 33.71 18.43 -6.42
C ILE A 82 34.26 19.81 -6.81
N ILE A 83 33.79 20.37 -7.94
CA ILE A 83 34.25 21.67 -8.45
C ILE A 83 33.45 22.84 -7.84
N ARG A 84 32.16 22.62 -7.55
CA ARG A 84 31.26 23.64 -6.99
C ARG A 84 30.19 23.02 -6.08
N GLN A 85 30.02 23.63 -4.91
CA GLN A 85 28.80 23.57 -4.10
C GLN A 85 28.05 24.88 -4.35
N ALA A 86 26.77 24.83 -4.70
CA ALA A 86 25.98 26.05 -4.91
C ALA A 86 25.66 26.72 -3.56
N ASP A 87 25.83 28.04 -3.50
CA ASP A 87 25.44 28.88 -2.37
C ASP A 87 23.93 28.83 -2.10
N GLU A 88 23.54 29.04 -0.84
CA GLU A 88 22.16 28.99 -0.35
C GLU A 88 21.18 29.77 -1.23
N GLY A 89 20.17 29.08 -1.81
CA GLY A 89 18.96 29.73 -2.30
C GLY A 89 18.37 29.25 -3.63
N GLN A 90 19.10 28.47 -4.44
CA GLN A 90 18.55 27.88 -5.68
C GLN A 90 19.03 26.43 -5.85
N ALA A 91 18.18 25.57 -6.43
CA ALA A 91 18.34 24.11 -6.52
C ALA A 91 19.80 23.65 -6.56
N ALA A 92 20.34 23.30 -5.39
CA ALA A 92 21.77 23.10 -5.21
C ALA A 92 22.20 21.82 -5.94
N ASN A 93 22.89 21.99 -7.07
CA ASN A 93 23.53 20.89 -7.79
C ASN A 93 25.00 20.80 -7.35
N VAL A 94 25.47 19.60 -7.05
CA VAL A 94 26.87 19.26 -6.84
C VAL A 94 27.46 18.84 -8.18
N ILE A 95 28.44 19.59 -8.68
CA ILE A 95 29.15 19.24 -9.93
C ILE A 95 30.40 18.46 -9.55
N VAL A 96 30.42 17.18 -9.91
CA VAL A 96 31.54 16.26 -9.69
C VAL A 96 32.33 16.13 -10.99
N GLN A 97 33.59 16.56 -10.98
CA GLN A 97 34.54 16.37 -12.06
C GLN A 97 35.13 14.97 -11.98
N LEU A 98 34.86 14.15 -12.99
CA LEU A 98 35.45 12.82 -13.09
C LEU A 98 36.83 12.88 -13.78
N ASP A 99 37.03 13.89 -14.65
CA ASP A 99 38.19 14.07 -15.54
C ASP A 99 38.31 15.57 -15.94
N PRO A 100 39.49 16.09 -16.36
CA PRO A 100 39.59 17.38 -17.06
C PRO A 100 38.47 17.71 -18.06
N GLU A 101 37.94 16.72 -18.78
CA GLU A 101 36.87 16.91 -19.77
C GLU A 101 35.47 16.43 -19.32
N ILE A 102 35.34 15.78 -18.16
CA ILE A 102 34.07 15.15 -17.72
C ILE A 102 33.62 15.74 -16.39
N SER A 103 32.42 16.34 -16.38
CA SER A 103 31.75 16.79 -15.16
C SER A 103 30.28 16.37 -15.15
N VAL A 104 29.80 15.92 -14.00
CA VAL A 104 28.42 15.44 -13.82
C VAL A 104 27.77 16.20 -12.68
N ALA A 105 26.57 16.76 -12.93
CA ALA A 105 25.81 17.51 -11.94
C ALA A 105 24.76 16.62 -11.25
N PHE A 106 24.75 16.64 -9.91
CA PHE A 106 23.80 15.89 -9.09
C PHE A 106 23.00 16.83 -8.18
N PRO A 107 21.66 16.70 -8.06
CA PRO A 107 20.90 17.46 -7.08
C PRO A 107 21.27 17.03 -5.65
N MET A 108 21.54 18.00 -4.78
CA MET A 108 22.03 17.79 -3.40
C MET A 108 21.12 16.89 -2.57
N SER A 109 19.81 16.87 -2.84
CA SER A 109 18.83 16.03 -2.16
C SER A 109 19.07 14.52 -2.31
N ARG A 110 19.92 14.10 -3.28
CA ARG A 110 20.25 12.70 -3.51
C ARG A 110 21.62 12.28 -2.95
N VAL A 111 22.45 13.20 -2.46
CA VAL A 111 23.83 12.93 -2.00
C VAL A 111 23.84 12.43 -0.55
N ARG A 112 24.35 11.20 -0.30
CA ARG A 112 24.18 10.49 0.99
C ARG A 112 25.45 10.33 1.82
N ARG A 113 26.64 10.21 1.22
CA ARG A 113 27.92 10.08 1.94
C ARG A 113 29.14 10.25 1.01
N THR A 114 30.24 10.75 1.59
CA THR A 114 31.62 10.69 1.05
C THR A 114 32.43 9.68 1.86
N THR A 115 33.07 8.72 1.17
CA THR A 115 34.00 7.74 1.79
C THR A 115 35.28 7.66 0.97
N SER A 116 36.42 7.59 1.66
CA SER A 116 37.81 7.70 1.16
C SER A 116 38.37 6.44 0.46
N SER A 117 37.62 5.33 0.35
CA SER A 117 38.15 4.12 -0.33
C SER A 117 38.18 4.23 -1.86
N GLY A 118 37.80 5.37 -2.45
CA GLY A 118 37.99 5.64 -3.88
C GLY A 118 39.34 6.28 -4.19
N ASP A 119 40.09 6.74 -3.18
CA ASP A 119 41.28 7.56 -3.38
C ASP A 119 42.43 6.80 -4.08
N GLU A 120 42.67 5.52 -3.73
CA GLU A 120 43.78 4.74 -4.30
C GLU A 120 43.50 4.30 -5.74
N GLU A 121 42.29 3.82 -6.02
CA GLU A 121 41.86 3.40 -7.35
C GLU A 121 41.77 4.58 -8.32
N LEU A 122 41.29 5.74 -7.85
CA LEU A 122 41.28 6.97 -8.65
C LEU A 122 42.68 7.50 -8.90
N ALA A 123 43.58 7.46 -7.91
CA ALA A 123 44.97 7.87 -8.09
C ALA A 123 45.67 6.96 -9.12
N TRP A 124 45.44 5.64 -9.04
CA TRP A 124 45.90 4.70 -10.07
C TRP A 124 45.33 5.04 -11.44
N TYR A 125 44.02 5.31 -11.52
CA TYR A 125 43.34 5.65 -12.78
C TYR A 125 43.95 6.88 -13.44
N GLN A 126 44.22 7.94 -12.68
CA GLN A 126 44.84 9.16 -13.20
C GLN A 126 46.26 8.94 -13.73
N GLN A 127 47.06 8.13 -13.02
CA GLN A 127 48.42 7.78 -13.48
C GLN A 127 48.40 6.98 -14.77
N GLU A 128 47.43 6.07 -14.90
CA GLU A 128 47.31 5.22 -16.08
C GLU A 128 46.73 5.99 -17.27
N LEU A 129 45.77 6.88 -17.03
CA LEU A 129 45.18 7.76 -18.03
C LEU A 129 46.22 8.60 -18.78
N ALA A 130 47.23 9.12 -18.06
CA ALA A 130 48.32 9.91 -18.65
C ALA A 130 49.14 9.15 -19.70
N LYS A 131 49.05 7.81 -19.72
CA LYS A 131 49.81 6.93 -20.63
C LYS A 131 49.02 6.51 -21.87
N VAL A 132 47.69 6.68 -21.88
CA VAL A 132 46.81 6.05 -22.87
C VAL A 132 46.79 6.77 -24.23
N GLY A 133 47.00 8.09 -24.27
CA GLY A 133 46.97 8.87 -25.52
C GLY A 133 45.67 8.68 -26.32
N ASP A 134 45.70 8.90 -27.64
CA ASP A 134 44.58 8.65 -28.57
C ASP A 134 44.70 7.27 -29.26
N ASP A 135 45.01 6.21 -28.50
CA ASP A 135 45.08 4.83 -29.02
C ASP A 135 43.89 4.00 -28.54
N ALA A 136 43.15 3.40 -29.48
CA ALA A 136 41.98 2.58 -29.20
C ALA A 136 42.27 1.33 -28.36
N GLU A 137 43.40 0.63 -28.56
CA GLU A 137 43.73 -0.59 -27.80
C GLU A 137 44.20 -0.23 -26.38
N LEU A 138 44.91 0.90 -26.21
CA LEU A 138 45.29 1.39 -24.87
C LEU A 138 44.04 1.82 -24.08
N HIS A 139 43.08 2.48 -24.72
CA HIS A 139 41.79 2.78 -24.09
C HIS A 139 41.02 1.51 -23.72
N TYR A 140 41.00 0.47 -24.57
CA TYR A 140 40.39 -0.82 -24.24
C TYR A 140 41.07 -1.50 -23.04
N GLN A 141 42.40 -1.47 -22.95
CA GLN A 141 43.14 -2.06 -21.84
C GLN A 141 42.90 -1.33 -20.53
N LEU A 142 42.91 0.01 -20.55
CA LEU A 142 42.56 0.83 -19.40
C LEU A 142 41.12 0.56 -18.95
N ALA A 143 40.18 0.46 -19.89
CA ALA A 143 38.78 0.15 -19.59
C ALA A 143 38.62 -1.18 -18.86
N ARG A 144 39.32 -2.23 -19.33
CA ARG A 144 39.33 -3.56 -18.70
C ARG A 144 39.94 -3.52 -17.30
N ALA A 145 41.04 -2.81 -17.12
CA ALA A 145 41.68 -2.65 -15.81
C ALA A 145 40.78 -1.86 -14.83
N CYS A 146 40.08 -0.82 -15.31
CA CYS A 146 39.09 -0.08 -14.53
C CYS A 146 37.95 -1.00 -14.05
N LYS A 147 37.38 -1.84 -14.93
CA LYS A 147 36.35 -2.83 -14.54
C LYS A 147 36.85 -3.81 -13.48
N GLY A 148 38.09 -4.28 -13.60
CA GLY A 148 38.71 -5.18 -12.61
C GLY A 148 38.89 -4.54 -11.23
N LYS A 149 38.99 -3.21 -11.16
CA LYS A 149 39.15 -2.42 -9.93
C LYS A 149 37.84 -1.81 -9.41
N GLY A 150 36.69 -2.15 -10.02
CA GLY A 150 35.40 -1.59 -9.62
C GLY A 150 35.11 -0.17 -10.11
N LEU A 151 36.02 0.44 -10.88
CA LEU A 151 35.87 1.74 -11.54
C LEU A 151 34.99 1.63 -12.79
N ASN A 152 33.72 1.27 -12.56
CA ASN A 152 32.82 0.86 -13.62
C ASN A 152 32.51 1.97 -14.62
N ALA A 153 32.32 3.20 -14.14
CA ALA A 153 31.99 4.36 -14.98
C ALA A 153 33.16 4.76 -15.89
N GLN A 154 34.38 4.82 -15.34
CA GLN A 154 35.62 5.08 -16.08
C GLN A 154 35.87 3.98 -17.12
N GLY A 155 35.61 2.72 -16.75
CA GLY A 155 35.69 1.59 -17.68
C GLY A 155 34.75 1.74 -18.88
N ASP A 156 33.48 2.06 -18.65
CA ASP A 156 32.50 2.22 -19.73
C ASP A 156 32.84 3.40 -20.64
N TYR A 157 33.34 4.51 -20.09
CA TYR A 157 33.83 5.64 -20.87
C TYR A 157 34.95 5.23 -21.83
N HIS A 158 35.99 4.56 -21.34
CA HIS A 158 37.13 4.18 -22.18
C HIS A 158 36.79 3.09 -23.19
N TYR A 159 35.85 2.20 -22.90
CA TYR A 159 35.32 1.31 -23.95
C TYR A 159 34.62 2.10 -25.06
N ARG A 160 33.84 3.14 -24.72
CA ARG A 160 33.19 4.00 -25.73
C ARG A 160 34.22 4.80 -26.52
N ARG A 161 35.25 5.33 -25.86
CA ARG A 161 36.37 6.05 -26.52
C ARG A 161 37.15 5.16 -27.47
N ALA A 162 37.44 3.91 -27.09
CA ALA A 162 38.08 2.94 -27.97
C ALA A 162 37.27 2.69 -29.25
N VAL A 163 35.94 2.57 -29.14
CA VAL A 163 35.05 2.42 -30.31
C VAL A 163 34.92 3.71 -31.12
N ALA A 164 35.01 4.88 -30.49
CA ALA A 164 34.99 6.16 -31.19
C ALA A 164 36.26 6.38 -32.03
N ILE A 165 37.42 5.93 -31.53
CA ILE A 165 38.71 6.00 -32.25
C ILE A 165 38.79 4.92 -33.34
N ASP A 166 38.45 3.66 -33.00
CA ASP A 166 38.34 2.56 -33.97
C ASP A 166 36.94 1.91 -33.93
N PRO A 167 36.04 2.29 -34.85
CA PRO A 167 34.70 1.69 -34.96
C PRO A 167 34.67 0.18 -35.24
N ARG A 168 35.78 -0.42 -35.67
CA ARG A 168 35.91 -1.86 -35.95
C ARG A 168 36.57 -2.63 -34.80
N HIS A 169 36.89 -1.99 -33.68
CA HIS A 169 37.51 -2.63 -32.52
C HIS A 169 36.60 -3.70 -31.90
N SER A 170 36.85 -4.97 -32.25
CA SER A 170 35.96 -6.09 -31.90
C SER A 170 35.83 -6.32 -30.39
N LYS A 171 36.94 -6.27 -29.64
CA LYS A 171 36.94 -6.49 -28.18
C LYS A 171 36.16 -5.41 -27.41
N ALA A 172 36.37 -4.13 -27.73
CA ALA A 172 35.65 -3.02 -27.10
C ALA A 172 34.14 -3.06 -27.40
N ARG A 173 33.76 -3.42 -28.64
CA ARG A 173 32.37 -3.61 -29.03
C ARG A 173 31.71 -4.80 -28.32
N ALA A 174 32.43 -5.91 -28.15
CA ALA A 174 31.94 -7.03 -27.37
C ALA A 174 31.75 -6.66 -25.89
N ALA A 175 32.69 -5.89 -25.31
CA ALA A 175 32.60 -5.40 -23.93
C ALA A 175 31.38 -4.49 -23.68
N LEU A 176 31.05 -3.62 -24.64
CA LEU A 176 29.85 -2.77 -24.61
C LEU A 176 28.57 -3.48 -25.09
N ARG A 177 28.66 -4.79 -25.39
CA ARG A 177 27.54 -5.62 -25.87
C ARG A 177 26.85 -5.02 -27.09
N PHE A 178 27.64 -4.57 -28.08
CA PHE A 178 27.07 -4.06 -29.33
C PHE A 178 26.20 -5.13 -29.98
N ALA A 179 25.01 -4.72 -30.39
CA ALA A 179 24.07 -5.55 -31.13
C ALA A 179 23.59 -4.78 -32.35
N ARG A 180 23.32 -5.51 -33.43
CA ARG A 180 22.71 -4.94 -34.62
C ARG A 180 21.20 -5.03 -34.47
N ASP A 181 20.50 -3.94 -34.73
CA ASP A 181 19.04 -3.90 -34.79
C ASP A 181 18.56 -3.11 -36.01
N GLY A 182 17.25 -2.88 -36.10
CA GLY A 182 16.64 -2.14 -37.20
C GLY A 182 17.04 -0.65 -37.27
N LEU A 183 17.69 -0.10 -36.23
CA LEU A 183 18.13 1.29 -36.15
C LEU A 183 19.65 1.45 -36.38
N GLY A 184 20.40 0.35 -36.43
CA GLY A 184 21.83 0.37 -36.70
C GLY A 184 22.61 -0.59 -35.81
N LEU A 185 23.88 -0.28 -35.60
CA LEU A 185 24.80 -1.07 -34.81
C LEU A 185 25.27 -0.24 -33.63
N ASN A 186 24.57 -0.35 -32.51
CA ASN A 186 24.77 0.49 -31.33
C ASN A 186 25.12 -0.36 -30.10
N ALA A 187 25.66 0.27 -29.06
CA ALA A 187 25.82 -0.38 -27.77
C ALA A 187 24.44 -0.75 -27.19
N TYR A 188 24.33 -1.87 -26.47
CA TYR A 188 23.05 -2.32 -25.92
C TYR A 188 22.35 -1.25 -25.07
N GLU A 189 23.11 -0.54 -24.22
CA GLU A 189 22.57 0.55 -23.39
C GLU A 189 21.96 1.69 -24.23
N GLU A 190 22.65 2.09 -25.29
CA GLU A 190 22.21 3.14 -26.21
C GLU A 190 21.00 2.69 -27.02
N GLN A 191 20.96 1.44 -27.45
CA GLN A 191 19.79 0.84 -28.07
C GLN A 191 18.55 0.94 -27.17
N GLN A 192 18.68 0.64 -25.88
CA GLN A 192 17.58 0.73 -24.93
C GLN A 192 17.16 2.20 -24.70
N ARG A 193 18.11 3.13 -24.61
CA ARG A 193 17.81 4.57 -24.53
C ARG A 193 17.12 5.10 -25.79
N ASN A 194 17.52 4.65 -26.98
CA ASN A 194 16.89 5.00 -28.25
C ASN A 194 15.45 4.46 -28.36
N ARG A 195 15.14 3.38 -27.63
CA ARG A 195 13.77 2.88 -27.44
C ARG A 195 12.98 3.69 -26.39
N GLY A 196 13.56 4.75 -25.84
CA GLY A 196 12.95 5.59 -24.81
C GLY A 196 12.98 4.99 -23.41
N LEU A 197 13.79 3.95 -23.17
CA LEU A 197 13.86 3.28 -21.87
C LEU A 197 14.90 3.93 -20.96
N ILE A 198 14.61 3.93 -19.66
CA ILE A 198 15.54 4.35 -18.61
C ILE A 198 16.01 3.14 -17.82
N ASN A 199 17.28 3.19 -17.38
CA ASN A 199 17.81 2.18 -16.48
C ASN A 199 17.56 2.63 -15.04
N ALA A 200 16.64 1.98 -14.34
CA ALA A 200 16.24 2.28 -12.96
C ALA A 200 15.91 0.97 -12.23
N GLY A 201 16.11 0.91 -10.92
CA GLY A 201 15.75 -0.28 -10.12
C GLY A 201 16.45 -1.59 -10.51
N GLY A 202 17.58 -1.51 -11.24
CA GLY A 202 18.28 -2.69 -11.77
C GLY A 202 17.73 -3.24 -13.08
N GLY A 203 16.82 -2.52 -13.76
CA GLY A 203 16.21 -2.92 -15.02
C GLY A 203 15.98 -1.77 -16.00
N TRP A 204 15.51 -2.11 -17.20
CA TRP A 204 15.10 -1.13 -18.21
C TRP A 204 13.59 -0.93 -18.16
N HIS A 205 13.16 0.32 -17.93
CA HIS A 205 11.77 0.67 -17.74
C HIS A 205 11.34 1.78 -18.69
N VAL A 206 10.06 1.81 -19.02
CA VAL A 206 9.43 2.98 -19.65
C VAL A 206 9.32 4.07 -18.59
N PRO A 207 9.76 5.33 -18.86
CA PRO A 207 9.79 6.39 -17.85
C PRO A 207 8.47 6.62 -17.13
N ASP A 208 7.36 6.70 -17.88
CA ASP A 208 6.03 6.95 -17.31
C ASP A 208 5.55 5.78 -16.43
N ALA A 209 5.80 4.54 -16.87
CA ALA A 209 5.44 3.35 -16.11
C ALA A 209 6.23 3.25 -14.80
N TRP A 210 7.54 3.52 -14.85
CA TRP A 210 8.40 3.55 -13.67
C TRP A 210 7.98 4.65 -12.70
N ALA A 211 7.66 5.85 -13.20
CA ALA A 211 7.18 6.95 -12.37
C ALA A 211 5.86 6.60 -11.68
N ALA A 212 4.92 5.95 -12.40
CA ALA A 212 3.65 5.49 -11.84
C ALA A 212 3.85 4.40 -10.76
N GLU A 213 4.76 3.45 -11.01
CA GLU A 213 5.13 2.41 -10.04
C GLU A 213 5.70 3.03 -8.76
N GLN A 214 6.68 3.92 -8.89
CA GLN A 214 7.28 4.64 -7.77
C GLN A 214 6.25 5.47 -6.99
N ALA A 215 5.32 6.14 -7.68
CA ALA A 215 4.24 6.88 -7.04
C ALA A 215 3.31 5.96 -6.24
N SER A 216 3.00 4.77 -6.76
CA SER A 216 2.19 3.75 -6.07
C SER A 216 2.89 3.19 -4.83
N GLU A 217 4.20 2.92 -4.92
CA GLU A 217 5.00 2.50 -3.78
C GLU A 217 5.04 3.57 -2.69
N GLN A 218 5.28 4.82 -3.05
CA GLN A 218 5.28 5.94 -2.12
C GLN A 218 3.91 6.12 -1.44
N ALA A 219 2.82 6.05 -2.22
CA ALA A 219 1.47 6.09 -1.68
C ALA A 219 1.19 4.94 -0.68
N THR A 220 1.74 3.74 -0.95
CA THR A 220 1.64 2.60 -0.04
C THR A 220 2.43 2.82 1.25
N VAL A 221 3.63 3.38 1.17
CA VAL A 221 4.45 3.73 2.33
C VAL A 221 3.76 4.78 3.20
N GLU A 222 3.24 5.85 2.61
CA GLU A 222 2.52 6.89 3.36
C GLU A 222 1.19 6.39 3.94
N SER A 223 0.45 5.55 3.21
CA SER A 223 -0.75 4.88 3.74
C SER A 223 -0.42 4.02 4.98
N ASN A 224 0.67 3.23 4.91
CA ASN A 224 1.15 2.44 6.04
C ASN A 224 1.62 3.30 7.22
N ARG A 225 2.22 4.47 6.94
CA ARG A 225 2.58 5.46 7.97
C ARG A 225 1.33 5.96 8.69
N TRP A 226 0.25 6.28 7.96
CA TRP A 226 -1.02 6.70 8.56
C TRP A 226 -1.65 5.63 9.45
N ILE A 227 -1.55 4.34 9.09
CA ILE A 227 -2.02 3.25 9.95
C ILE A 227 -1.30 3.28 11.30
N LYS A 228 0.03 3.49 11.29
CA LYS A 228 0.84 3.58 12.51
C LYS A 228 0.49 4.82 13.33
N GLU A 229 0.38 5.99 12.69
CA GLU A 229 0.11 7.25 13.39
C GLU A 229 -1.30 7.25 13.99
N LEU A 230 -2.33 6.80 13.26
CA LEU A 230 -3.68 6.71 13.80
C LEU A 230 -3.75 5.76 14.99
N THR A 231 -3.06 4.61 14.92
CA THR A 231 -2.99 3.66 16.04
C THR A 231 -2.35 4.29 17.29
N LYS A 232 -1.28 5.06 17.10
CA LYS A 232 -0.61 5.80 18.17
C LYS A 232 -1.52 6.86 18.78
N LEU A 233 -2.18 7.69 17.96
CA LEU A 233 -3.11 8.71 18.44
C LEU A 233 -4.29 8.10 19.20
N LYS A 234 -4.87 7.01 18.68
CA LYS A 234 -5.93 6.25 19.38
C LYS A 234 -5.46 5.74 20.75
N THR A 235 -4.25 5.20 20.81
CA THR A 235 -3.67 4.71 22.08
C THR A 235 -3.51 5.86 23.09
N LEU A 236 -3.07 7.04 22.64
CA LEU A 236 -2.96 8.23 23.48
C LEU A 236 -4.33 8.73 23.97
N PHE A 237 -5.33 8.75 23.09
CA PHE A 237 -6.69 9.12 23.42
C PHE A 237 -7.29 8.21 24.50
N TYR A 238 -7.23 6.89 24.32
CA TYR A 238 -7.82 5.93 25.26
C TYR A 238 -7.06 5.80 26.59
N ARG A 239 -5.79 6.21 26.64
CA ARG A 239 -5.03 6.28 27.91
C ARG A 239 -5.60 7.36 28.86
N LYS A 240 -6.46 8.27 28.39
CA LYS A 240 -7.10 9.34 29.18
C LYS A 240 -6.11 10.20 29.98
N GLY A 241 -4.93 10.46 29.40
CA GLY A 241 -3.94 11.38 29.98
C GLY A 241 -4.17 12.84 29.55
N ARG A 242 -3.23 13.72 29.93
CA ARG A 242 -3.22 15.15 29.55
C ARG A 242 -3.30 15.37 28.03
N ASN A 243 -2.75 14.45 27.24
CA ASN A 243 -2.67 14.57 25.78
C ASN A 243 -3.88 13.93 25.06
N SER A 244 -4.94 13.53 25.78
CA SER A 244 -6.07 12.82 25.18
C SER A 244 -6.90 13.71 24.26
N GLU A 245 -7.20 14.94 24.70
CA GLU A 245 -7.92 15.94 23.89
C GLU A 245 -7.11 16.35 22.65
N ASP A 246 -5.81 16.58 22.82
CA ASP A 246 -4.89 16.87 21.71
C ASP A 246 -4.84 15.74 20.69
N ALA A 247 -4.82 14.48 21.15
CA ALA A 247 -4.85 13.32 20.25
C ALA A 247 -6.16 13.25 19.46
N LEU A 248 -7.31 13.52 20.10
CA LEU A 248 -8.60 13.55 19.41
C LEU A 248 -8.66 14.71 18.39
N ALA A 249 -8.14 15.88 18.75
CA ALA A 249 -8.04 17.02 17.84
C ALA A 249 -7.17 16.69 16.61
N GLN A 250 -6.04 16.00 16.82
CA GLN A 250 -5.18 15.54 15.73
C GLN A 250 -5.88 14.54 14.82
N ILE A 251 -6.61 13.55 15.37
CA ILE A 251 -7.40 12.60 14.55
C ILE A 251 -8.44 13.36 13.71
N LYS A 252 -9.13 14.34 14.31
CA LYS A 252 -10.10 15.19 13.61
C LYS A 252 -9.47 16.11 12.56
N ALA A 253 -8.19 16.44 12.66
CA ALA A 253 -7.48 17.28 11.69
C ALA A 253 -6.93 16.51 10.48
N ILE A 254 -7.02 15.17 10.46
CA ILE A 254 -6.56 14.37 9.31
C ILE A 254 -7.55 14.56 8.15
N HIS A 255 -7.01 15.05 7.02
CA HIS A 255 -7.74 15.24 5.76
C HIS A 255 -7.05 14.58 4.55
N ASP A 256 -5.96 13.84 4.79
CA ASP A 256 -5.19 13.17 3.73
C ASP A 256 -5.94 11.93 3.21
N PRO A 257 -6.29 11.85 1.91
CA PRO A 257 -6.93 10.67 1.32
C PRO A 257 -6.12 9.38 1.47
N LEU A 258 -4.78 9.46 1.57
CA LEU A 258 -3.92 8.29 1.81
C LEU A 258 -4.15 7.66 3.19
N ALA A 259 -4.75 8.40 4.13
CA ALA A 259 -5.15 7.88 5.44
C ALA A 259 -6.40 6.98 5.37
N THR A 260 -7.08 6.85 4.22
CA THR A 260 -8.30 6.04 4.07
C THR A 260 -8.13 4.64 4.66
N ALA A 261 -7.05 3.93 4.31
CA ALA A 261 -6.83 2.55 4.77
C ALA A 261 -6.72 2.46 6.30
N ALA A 262 -6.13 3.47 6.94
CA ALA A 262 -6.04 3.55 8.40
C ALA A 262 -7.42 3.68 9.04
N PHE A 263 -8.27 4.56 8.51
CA PHE A 263 -9.63 4.76 9.03
C PHE A 263 -10.55 3.57 8.76
N VAL A 264 -10.44 2.93 7.59
CA VAL A 264 -11.20 1.69 7.30
C VAL A 264 -10.82 0.59 8.28
N ARG A 265 -9.52 0.38 8.51
CA ARG A 265 -9.05 -0.61 9.48
C ARG A 265 -9.53 -0.28 10.88
N ALA A 266 -9.36 0.97 11.32
CA ALA A 266 -9.81 1.42 12.63
C ALA A 266 -11.31 1.22 12.84
N TYR A 267 -12.13 1.51 11.83
CA TYR A 267 -13.57 1.28 11.86
C TYR A 267 -13.92 -0.21 11.96
N LYS A 268 -13.33 -1.06 11.09
CA LYS A 268 -13.61 -2.50 11.12
C LYS A 268 -13.23 -3.13 12.45
N ASP A 269 -12.05 -2.80 12.98
CA ASP A 269 -11.57 -3.29 14.28
C ASP A 269 -12.44 -2.77 15.43
N SER A 270 -12.95 -1.53 15.33
CA SER A 270 -13.77 -0.90 16.37
C SER A 270 -15.13 -1.58 16.62
N SER A 271 -15.58 -2.44 15.71
CA SER A 271 -16.84 -3.18 15.83
C SER A 271 -16.70 -4.55 16.51
N GLN A 272 -15.45 -4.99 16.79
CA GLN A 272 -15.13 -6.35 17.25
C GLN A 272 -15.00 -6.47 18.78
N GLU A 273 -14.12 -7.36 19.28
CA GLU A 273 -14.02 -7.90 20.67
C GLU A 273 -14.04 -6.85 21.80
N ARG A 274 -13.71 -5.60 21.52
CA ARG A 274 -13.97 -4.45 22.40
C ARG A 274 -14.53 -3.30 21.58
N ALA A 275 -15.85 -3.26 21.47
CA ALA A 275 -16.53 -2.23 20.70
C ALA A 275 -16.15 -0.82 21.20
N GLU A 276 -15.65 0.01 20.28
CA GLU A 276 -15.38 1.42 20.60
C GLU A 276 -16.71 2.19 20.72
N PRO A 277 -16.74 3.31 21.49
CA PRO A 277 -17.91 4.15 21.61
C PRO A 277 -18.45 4.61 20.24
N ALA A 278 -19.78 4.70 20.11
CA ALA A 278 -20.43 5.10 18.87
C ALA A 278 -19.88 6.43 18.30
N ALA A 279 -19.56 7.40 19.16
CA ALA A 279 -18.98 8.67 18.75
C ALA A 279 -17.64 8.52 18.01
N MET A 280 -16.79 7.57 18.41
CA MET A 280 -15.51 7.31 17.72
C MET A 280 -15.74 6.64 16.37
N ARG A 281 -16.68 5.68 16.32
CA ARG A 281 -17.05 4.99 15.08
C ARG A 281 -17.68 5.95 14.07
N GLN A 282 -18.53 6.85 14.54
CA GLN A 282 -19.10 7.94 13.74
C GLN A 282 -18.01 8.85 13.19
N LEU A 283 -17.00 9.21 14.00
CA LEU A 283 -15.87 10.01 13.53
C LEU A 283 -15.11 9.30 12.40
N TYR A 284 -14.91 7.98 12.48
CA TYR A 284 -14.28 7.24 11.38
C TYR A 284 -15.13 7.29 10.10
N LEU A 285 -16.44 7.05 10.21
CA LEU A 285 -17.35 7.13 9.06
C LEU A 285 -17.38 8.54 8.46
N GLN A 286 -17.37 9.57 9.30
CA GLN A 286 -17.29 10.98 8.86
C GLN A 286 -15.99 11.22 8.07
N LYS A 287 -14.85 10.76 8.57
CA LYS A 287 -13.58 10.89 7.86
C LYS A 287 -13.55 10.13 6.54
N LEU A 288 -14.16 8.94 6.49
CA LEU A 288 -14.31 8.20 5.24
C LEU A 288 -15.19 8.96 4.23
N ALA A 289 -16.29 9.57 4.68
CA ALA A 289 -17.12 10.44 3.84
C ALA A 289 -16.36 11.68 3.33
N ASP A 290 -15.50 12.27 4.16
CA ASP A 290 -14.67 13.42 3.77
C ASP A 290 -13.61 13.05 2.72
N PHE A 291 -12.99 11.86 2.81
CA PHE A 291 -11.92 11.45 1.89
C PHE A 291 -12.42 11.13 0.48
N ARG A 292 -13.67 10.67 0.33
CA ARG A 292 -14.32 10.34 -0.96
C ARG A 292 -13.52 9.40 -1.87
N THR A 293 -12.68 8.54 -1.29
CA THR A 293 -11.93 7.54 -2.05
C THR A 293 -12.81 6.32 -2.35
N PRO A 294 -12.52 5.54 -3.42
CA PRO A 294 -13.29 4.34 -3.73
C PRO A 294 -13.37 3.33 -2.58
N LEU A 295 -12.27 3.20 -1.83
CA LEU A 295 -12.21 2.32 -0.65
C LEU A 295 -13.07 2.86 0.52
N ALA A 296 -13.13 4.18 0.70
CA ALA A 296 -14.01 4.79 1.68
C ALA A 296 -15.49 4.59 1.33
N ILE A 297 -15.88 4.85 0.08
CA ILE A 297 -17.25 4.63 -0.42
C ILE A 297 -17.65 3.17 -0.22
N LYS A 298 -16.80 2.22 -0.61
CA LYS A 298 -17.06 0.79 -0.38
C LYS A 298 -17.33 0.48 1.09
N THR A 299 -16.56 1.09 2.01
CA THR A 299 -16.72 0.89 3.45
C THR A 299 -18.02 1.49 3.98
N LEU A 300 -18.44 2.66 3.49
CA LEU A 300 -19.73 3.27 3.82
C LEU A 300 -20.90 2.40 3.32
N VAL A 301 -20.78 1.84 2.11
CA VAL A 301 -21.78 0.93 1.53
C VAL A 301 -21.92 -0.34 2.40
N GLU A 302 -20.80 -0.91 2.82
CA GLU A 302 -20.77 -2.04 3.77
C GLU A 302 -21.42 -1.66 5.11
N ALA A 303 -21.12 -0.45 5.63
CA ALA A 303 -21.70 0.04 6.89
C ALA A 303 -23.23 0.16 6.82
N GLY A 304 -23.80 0.66 5.72
CA GLY A 304 -25.25 0.81 5.57
C GLY A 304 -26.06 -0.50 5.72
N VAL A 305 -25.43 -1.64 5.42
CA VAL A 305 -26.07 -2.97 5.54
C VAL A 305 -25.72 -3.65 6.87
N TYR A 306 -24.44 -3.63 7.25
CA TYR A 306 -23.91 -4.52 8.29
C TYR A 306 -23.64 -3.85 9.64
N GLU A 307 -23.62 -2.51 9.73
CA GLU A 307 -23.43 -1.82 11.01
C GLU A 307 -24.62 -2.09 11.94
N ARG A 308 -24.35 -2.32 13.22
CA ARG A 308 -25.35 -2.72 14.24
C ARG A 308 -26.08 -1.51 14.80
N ASP A 309 -25.38 -0.39 14.94
CA ASP A 309 -25.94 0.87 15.41
C ASP A 309 -26.77 1.56 14.31
N ALA A 310 -28.01 1.93 14.63
CA ALA A 310 -28.90 2.57 13.66
C ALA A 310 -28.40 3.94 13.23
N ASN A 311 -27.93 4.76 14.17
CA ASN A 311 -27.49 6.12 13.88
C ASN A 311 -26.25 6.13 12.98
N LEU A 312 -25.35 5.15 13.16
CA LEU A 312 -24.16 5.01 12.33
C LEU A 312 -24.49 4.50 10.92
N ARG A 313 -25.48 3.59 10.80
CA ARG A 313 -26.00 3.15 9.50
C ARG A 313 -26.61 4.31 8.74
N ASP A 314 -27.49 5.07 9.39
CA ASP A 314 -28.20 6.18 8.78
C ASP A 314 -27.20 7.26 8.33
N PHE A 315 -26.22 7.59 9.19
CA PHE A 315 -25.11 8.47 8.82
C PHE A 315 -24.36 7.98 7.56
N ALA A 316 -24.03 6.69 7.48
CA ALA A 316 -23.32 6.14 6.32
C ALA A 316 -24.16 6.21 5.04
N LEU A 317 -25.47 5.96 5.13
CA LEU A 317 -26.39 5.99 4.00
C LEU A 317 -26.67 7.42 3.52
N GLU A 318 -26.82 8.37 4.44
CA GLU A 318 -26.94 9.81 4.13
C GLU A 318 -25.67 10.33 3.45
N ALA A 319 -24.48 9.95 3.95
CA ALA A 319 -23.21 10.33 3.31
C ALA A 319 -23.12 9.84 1.86
N LEU A 320 -23.64 8.64 1.58
CA LEU A 320 -23.66 8.05 0.24
C LEU A 320 -24.62 8.73 -0.74
N GLN A 321 -25.62 9.49 -0.25
CA GLN A 321 -26.52 10.25 -1.12
C GLN A 321 -25.76 11.36 -1.88
N LYS A 322 -24.78 11.97 -1.21
CA LYS A 322 -23.92 12.99 -1.81
C LYS A 322 -22.87 12.37 -2.74
N ASP A 323 -22.17 11.35 -2.24
CA ASP A 323 -21.05 10.71 -2.93
C ASP A 323 -21.20 9.19 -2.85
N GLY A 324 -21.48 8.52 -3.98
CA GLY A 324 -21.49 7.05 -4.03
C GLY A 324 -22.85 6.36 -4.17
N ARG A 325 -23.94 7.10 -4.46
CA ARG A 325 -25.27 6.54 -4.79
C ARG A 325 -25.20 5.38 -5.78
N ALA A 326 -24.49 5.56 -6.89
CA ALA A 326 -24.36 4.53 -7.93
C ALA A 326 -23.69 3.25 -7.38
N SER A 327 -22.61 3.40 -6.61
CA SER A 327 -21.91 2.29 -5.96
C SER A 327 -22.77 1.58 -4.92
N ALA A 328 -23.57 2.32 -4.16
CA ALA A 328 -24.49 1.77 -3.17
C ALA A 328 -25.59 0.92 -3.83
N VAL A 329 -26.31 1.50 -4.80
CA VAL A 329 -27.36 0.79 -5.55
C VAL A 329 -26.80 -0.44 -6.27
N ALA A 330 -25.65 -0.31 -6.95
CA ALA A 330 -25.00 -1.43 -7.63
C ALA A 330 -24.59 -2.56 -6.68
N THR A 331 -24.33 -2.25 -5.40
CA THR A 331 -23.97 -3.26 -4.38
C THR A 331 -25.21 -3.90 -3.75
N TYR A 332 -26.28 -3.13 -3.52
CA TYR A 332 -27.49 -3.62 -2.85
C TYR A 332 -28.41 -4.42 -3.77
N LEU A 333 -28.49 -4.08 -5.06
CA LEU A 333 -29.32 -4.80 -6.03
C LEU A 333 -29.00 -6.30 -6.13
N PRO A 334 -27.73 -6.74 -6.24
CA PRO A 334 -27.39 -8.16 -6.20
C PRO A 334 -27.82 -8.87 -4.91
N ILE A 335 -27.90 -8.17 -3.77
CA ILE A 335 -28.33 -8.77 -2.50
C ILE A 335 -29.82 -9.10 -2.56
N ILE A 336 -30.66 -8.17 -3.02
CA ILE A 336 -32.12 -8.36 -3.06
C ILE A 336 -32.56 -9.33 -4.16
N ARG A 337 -31.78 -9.46 -5.23
CA ARG A 337 -32.04 -10.41 -6.34
C ARG A 337 -31.65 -11.85 -6.01
N SER A 338 -30.83 -12.07 -4.98
CA SER A 338 -30.24 -13.39 -4.70
C SER A 338 -31.07 -14.21 -3.73
N GLU A 339 -31.52 -15.38 -4.17
CA GLU A 339 -32.21 -16.36 -3.31
C GLU A 339 -31.30 -17.00 -2.25
N LYS A 340 -29.97 -16.95 -2.47
CA LYS A 340 -28.96 -17.50 -1.55
C LYS A 340 -28.72 -16.61 -0.34
N LYS A 341 -29.14 -15.34 -0.41
CA LYS A 341 -28.92 -14.38 0.67
C LYS A 341 -29.87 -14.66 1.83
N LYS A 342 -29.38 -14.40 3.05
CA LYS A 342 -30.19 -14.56 4.26
C LYS A 342 -31.34 -13.54 4.23
N PRO A 343 -32.53 -13.87 4.75
CA PRO A 343 -33.64 -12.92 4.82
C PRO A 343 -33.25 -11.59 5.49
N SER A 344 -32.43 -11.64 6.53
CA SER A 344 -31.94 -10.44 7.23
C SER A 344 -31.03 -9.56 6.36
N GLU A 345 -30.23 -10.15 5.46
CA GLU A 345 -29.38 -9.39 4.53
C GLU A 345 -30.23 -8.73 3.44
N VAL A 346 -31.23 -9.44 2.92
CA VAL A 346 -32.19 -8.89 1.94
C VAL A 346 -32.94 -7.71 2.56
N GLN A 347 -33.46 -7.87 3.77
CA GLN A 347 -34.15 -6.79 4.48
C GLN A 347 -33.22 -5.60 4.76
N ALA A 348 -31.98 -5.85 5.18
CA ALA A 348 -31.00 -4.78 5.41
C ALA A 348 -30.67 -4.01 4.12
N ALA A 349 -30.54 -4.70 2.98
CA ALA A 349 -30.31 -4.08 1.68
C ALA A 349 -31.53 -3.28 1.20
N LEU A 350 -32.75 -3.78 1.40
CA LEU A 350 -33.98 -3.05 1.07
C LEU A 350 -34.12 -1.78 1.94
N ARG A 351 -33.88 -1.89 3.24
CA ARG A 351 -33.83 -0.73 4.14
C ARG A 351 -32.81 0.30 3.67
N ALA A 352 -31.62 -0.13 3.24
CA ALA A 352 -30.60 0.75 2.72
C ALA A 352 -31.01 1.43 1.40
N LEU A 353 -31.69 0.71 0.50
CA LEU A 353 -32.20 1.24 -0.77
C LEU A 353 -33.24 2.36 -0.59
N ARG A 354 -33.89 2.48 0.57
CA ARG A 354 -34.81 3.59 0.88
C ARG A 354 -34.14 4.96 0.91
N TYR A 355 -32.81 5.01 1.07
CA TYR A 355 -32.05 6.25 0.91
C TYR A 355 -31.79 6.61 -0.55
N PHE A 356 -32.08 5.68 -1.47
CA PHE A 356 -31.84 5.82 -2.91
C PHE A 356 -33.08 5.38 -3.71
N PRO A 357 -34.26 5.99 -3.47
CA PRO A 357 -35.45 5.62 -4.21
C PRO A 357 -35.23 5.91 -5.70
N ASP A 358 -35.53 4.91 -6.52
CA ASP A 358 -35.36 4.97 -7.96
C ASP A 358 -36.58 4.33 -8.65
N PRO A 359 -37.44 5.13 -9.32
CA PRO A 359 -38.61 4.61 -10.02
C PRO A 359 -38.27 3.59 -11.11
N GLU A 360 -37.06 3.59 -11.67
CA GLU A 360 -36.66 2.64 -12.71
C GLU A 360 -36.49 1.21 -12.15
N LEU A 361 -36.21 1.09 -10.84
CA LEU A 361 -35.99 -0.17 -10.13
C LEU A 361 -37.28 -0.82 -9.60
N TRP A 362 -38.45 -0.36 -10.08
CA TRP A 362 -39.75 -0.85 -9.60
C TRP A 362 -39.90 -2.37 -9.74
N ARG A 363 -39.30 -3.00 -10.78
CA ARG A 363 -39.40 -4.46 -10.98
C ARG A 363 -38.68 -5.20 -9.87
N GLU A 364 -37.48 -4.77 -9.54
CA GLU A 364 -36.65 -5.30 -8.47
C GLU A 364 -37.35 -5.16 -7.12
N TYR A 365 -37.97 -4.01 -6.86
CA TYR A 365 -38.72 -3.78 -5.63
C TYR A 365 -39.96 -4.68 -5.53
N VAL A 366 -40.71 -4.83 -6.62
CA VAL A 366 -41.87 -5.75 -6.66
C VAL A 366 -41.45 -7.20 -6.48
N ASP A 367 -40.34 -7.61 -7.12
CA ASP A 367 -39.81 -8.96 -6.97
C ASP A 367 -39.35 -9.23 -5.54
N ALA A 368 -38.83 -8.21 -4.86
CA ALA A 368 -38.41 -8.28 -3.47
C ALA A 368 -39.56 -8.23 -2.45
N LEU A 369 -40.82 -7.91 -2.82
CA LEU A 369 -41.95 -7.87 -1.88
C LEU A 369 -42.15 -9.17 -1.09
N VAL A 370 -41.98 -10.31 -1.78
CA VAL A 370 -42.08 -11.65 -1.18
C VAL A 370 -40.92 -12.50 -1.69
N THR A 371 -39.96 -12.81 -0.84
CA THR A 371 -38.82 -13.67 -1.18
C THR A 371 -39.03 -15.07 -0.64
N THR A 372 -38.50 -16.07 -1.35
CA THR A 372 -38.53 -17.48 -0.90
C THR A 372 -37.14 -17.90 -0.48
N HIS A 373 -37.00 -18.38 0.75
CA HIS A 373 -35.73 -18.84 1.30
C HIS A 373 -35.82 -20.30 1.71
N THR A 374 -34.73 -21.01 1.50
CA THR A 374 -34.64 -22.42 1.86
C THR A 374 -33.93 -22.56 3.20
N GLU A 375 -34.63 -23.04 4.22
CA GLU A 375 -34.07 -23.33 5.54
C GLU A 375 -33.87 -24.83 5.68
N VAL A 376 -32.63 -25.26 5.91
CA VAL A 376 -32.30 -26.65 6.20
C VAL A 376 -32.28 -26.82 7.71
N ARG A 377 -33.26 -27.54 8.27
CA ARG A 377 -33.28 -27.86 9.70
C ARG A 377 -32.65 -29.22 9.93
N ALA A 378 -31.79 -29.29 10.95
CA ALA A 378 -31.29 -30.57 11.46
C ALA A 378 -32.47 -31.47 11.83
N PRO A 379 -32.35 -32.79 11.65
CA PRO A 379 -33.38 -33.70 12.14
C PRO A 379 -33.60 -33.45 13.63
N GLY A 380 -34.86 -33.17 14.00
CA GLY A 380 -35.24 -33.12 15.41
C GLY A 380 -35.00 -34.49 16.06
N PRO A 381 -34.86 -34.54 17.40
CA PRO A 381 -34.78 -35.81 18.13
C PRO A 381 -36.08 -36.59 17.88
N GLY A 382 -35.99 -37.64 17.06
CA GLY A 382 -37.12 -38.48 16.68
C GLY A 382 -36.75 -39.93 16.82
N PHE A 383 -37.53 -40.68 17.59
CA PHE A 383 -37.49 -42.14 17.59
C PHE A 383 -38.28 -42.64 16.39
N GLN A 384 -37.68 -43.50 15.57
CA GLN A 384 -38.37 -44.18 14.47
C GLN A 384 -38.46 -45.66 14.79
N VAL A 385 -39.70 -46.18 14.80
CA VAL A 385 -39.99 -47.61 14.87
C VAL A 385 -39.98 -48.12 13.43
N GLY A 386 -38.96 -48.91 13.10
CA GLY A 386 -38.83 -49.57 11.81
C GLY A 386 -39.02 -51.07 11.96
N LYS A 387 -39.58 -51.72 10.95
CA LYS A 387 -39.51 -53.18 10.83
C LYS A 387 -38.22 -53.53 10.10
N ASP A 388 -37.41 -54.40 10.66
CA ASP A 388 -36.28 -54.98 9.95
C ASP A 388 -36.76 -56.00 8.90
N ALA A 389 -35.84 -56.50 8.07
CA ALA A 389 -36.16 -57.47 7.00
C ALA A 389 -36.75 -58.80 7.52
N SER A 390 -36.66 -59.05 8.83
CA SER A 390 -37.27 -60.19 9.53
C SER A 390 -38.66 -59.89 10.11
N GLY A 391 -39.18 -58.68 9.94
CA GLY A 391 -40.50 -58.28 10.42
C GLY A 391 -40.56 -57.93 11.91
N ALA A 392 -39.42 -57.92 12.61
CA ALA A 392 -39.34 -57.52 14.01
C ALA A 392 -39.30 -55.99 14.14
N ALA A 393 -40.06 -55.44 15.09
CA ALA A 393 -40.11 -54.01 15.36
C ALA A 393 -38.85 -53.58 16.12
N GLY A 394 -37.92 -52.92 15.44
CA GLY A 394 -36.70 -52.36 16.02
C GLY A 394 -36.84 -50.86 16.29
N LEU A 395 -36.43 -50.42 17.49
CA LEU A 395 -36.23 -49.02 17.82
C LEU A 395 -34.87 -48.57 17.29
N GLY A 396 -34.86 -47.85 16.16
CA GLY A 396 -33.65 -47.31 15.56
C GLY A 396 -33.55 -45.81 15.81
N MET A 397 -32.44 -45.35 16.41
CA MET A 397 -32.09 -43.92 16.47
C MET A 397 -31.51 -43.48 15.12
N GLY A 398 -32.38 -43.38 14.11
CA GLY A 398 -32.04 -42.98 12.74
C GLY A 398 -32.20 -41.48 12.55
N GLY A 399 -31.10 -40.72 12.66
CA GLY A 399 -31.03 -39.31 12.30
C GLY A 399 -31.24 -39.11 10.80
N ASN A 400 -32.50 -39.02 10.38
CA ASN A 400 -32.86 -38.93 8.98
C ASN A 400 -32.48 -37.57 8.38
N LYS A 401 -32.13 -37.57 7.09
CA LYS A 401 -31.52 -36.46 6.35
C LYS A 401 -32.14 -35.07 6.64
N PRO A 402 -31.33 -33.99 6.59
CA PRO A 402 -31.81 -32.63 6.84
C PRO A 402 -33.10 -32.30 6.07
N LYS A 403 -34.10 -31.77 6.77
CA LYS A 403 -35.37 -31.37 6.13
C LYS A 403 -35.24 -29.97 5.57
N VAL A 404 -35.57 -29.83 4.29
CA VAL A 404 -35.49 -28.59 3.53
C VAL A 404 -36.86 -27.92 3.52
N PHE A 405 -36.99 -26.77 4.18
CA PHE A 405 -38.21 -25.97 4.24
C PHE A 405 -38.10 -24.76 3.31
N LYS A 406 -39.09 -24.55 2.43
CA LYS A 406 -39.23 -23.30 1.69
C LYS A 406 -40.10 -22.35 2.50
N LEU A 407 -39.51 -21.26 2.96
CA LEU A 407 -40.18 -20.21 3.73
C LEU A 407 -40.35 -18.98 2.86
N GLN A 408 -41.59 -18.52 2.73
CA GLN A 408 -41.87 -17.21 2.14
C GLN A 408 -41.70 -16.13 3.21
N ARG A 409 -41.06 -15.02 2.84
CA ARG A 409 -40.86 -13.85 3.70
C ARG A 409 -41.38 -12.61 2.98
N GLN A 410 -42.26 -11.88 3.65
CA GLN A 410 -42.71 -10.56 3.22
C GLN A 410 -41.70 -9.51 3.68
N ASN A 411 -41.31 -8.62 2.78
CA ASN A 411 -40.31 -7.59 3.07
C ASN A 411 -40.99 -6.22 3.14
N SER A 412 -41.15 -5.68 4.35
CA SER A 412 -41.83 -4.39 4.58
C SER A 412 -41.11 -3.21 3.91
N ASP A 413 -39.78 -3.22 3.89
CA ASP A 413 -39.00 -2.14 3.26
C ASP A 413 -39.17 -2.09 1.74
N ALA A 414 -39.44 -3.23 1.08
CA ALA A 414 -39.80 -3.24 -0.35
C ALA A 414 -41.17 -2.59 -0.59
N LEU A 415 -42.13 -2.82 0.30
CA LEU A 415 -43.44 -2.17 0.22
C LEU A 415 -43.33 -0.66 0.41
N ILE A 416 -42.54 -0.23 1.40
CA ILE A 416 -42.30 1.21 1.63
C ILE A 416 -41.61 1.84 0.42
N LEU A 417 -40.60 1.20 -0.17
CA LEU A 417 -39.96 1.67 -1.41
C LEU A 417 -40.96 1.87 -2.55
N LEU A 418 -41.88 0.91 -2.74
CA LEU A 418 -42.92 1.02 -3.76
C LEU A 418 -43.88 2.17 -3.49
N GLN A 419 -44.25 2.39 -2.24
CA GLN A 419 -45.08 3.52 -1.83
C GLN A 419 -44.34 4.86 -1.95
N GLU A 420 -43.02 4.89 -1.77
CA GLU A 420 -42.20 6.09 -1.98
C GLU A 420 -42.13 6.49 -3.47
N ILE A 421 -42.02 5.52 -4.39
CA ILE A 421 -41.98 5.80 -5.84
C ILE A 421 -43.36 5.91 -6.50
N ALA A 422 -44.41 5.38 -5.85
CA ALA A 422 -45.80 5.41 -6.31
C ALA A 422 -46.75 5.71 -5.12
N PRO A 423 -46.79 6.96 -4.63
CA PRO A 423 -47.53 7.34 -3.42
C PRO A 423 -49.06 7.25 -3.59
N ASP A 424 -49.55 7.19 -4.83
CA ASP A 424 -50.95 7.05 -5.20
C ASP A 424 -51.45 5.59 -5.20
N ALA A 425 -50.56 4.60 -4.97
CA ALA A 425 -50.88 3.18 -5.06
C ALA A 425 -50.54 2.42 -3.77
N ASN A 426 -51.42 1.49 -3.38
CA ASN A 426 -51.14 0.55 -2.30
C ASN A 426 -51.84 -0.80 -2.55
N PHE A 427 -51.05 -1.80 -2.96
CA PHE A 427 -51.53 -3.16 -3.19
C PHE A 427 -50.96 -4.16 -2.16
N GLY A 428 -50.43 -3.66 -1.04
CA GLY A 428 -49.72 -4.48 -0.05
C GLY A 428 -48.64 -5.35 -0.71
N TYR A 429 -48.61 -6.64 -0.37
CA TYR A 429 -47.64 -7.59 -0.92
C TYR A 429 -48.08 -8.27 -2.24
N ASN A 430 -49.12 -7.76 -2.92
CA ASN A 430 -49.62 -8.34 -4.16
C ASN A 430 -48.75 -7.93 -5.37
N LYS A 431 -47.80 -8.78 -5.74
CA LYS A 431 -46.88 -8.54 -6.87
C LYS A 431 -47.60 -8.34 -8.20
N ALA A 432 -48.71 -9.04 -8.45
CA ALA A 432 -49.41 -8.98 -9.74
C ALA A 432 -50.07 -7.59 -9.93
N GLN A 433 -50.72 -7.07 -8.90
CA GLN A 433 -51.33 -5.74 -8.94
C GLN A 433 -50.29 -4.63 -9.08
N TRP A 434 -49.18 -4.71 -8.34
CA TRP A 434 -48.06 -3.77 -8.52
C TRP A 434 -47.49 -3.79 -9.94
N ARG A 435 -47.26 -4.98 -10.54
CA ARG A 435 -46.80 -5.07 -11.93
C ARG A 435 -47.79 -4.47 -12.92
N GLN A 436 -49.08 -4.75 -12.75
CA GLN A 436 -50.13 -4.18 -13.59
C GLN A 436 -50.14 -2.65 -13.51
N TYR A 437 -50.05 -2.10 -12.29
CA TYR A 437 -49.98 -0.65 -12.08
C TYR A 437 -48.79 0.00 -12.82
N PHE A 438 -47.57 -0.51 -12.64
CA PHE A 438 -46.39 0.07 -13.30
C PHE A 438 -46.41 -0.12 -14.83
N VAL A 439 -46.91 -1.26 -15.32
CA VAL A 439 -47.10 -1.48 -16.77
C VAL A 439 -48.11 -0.49 -17.35
N GLN A 440 -49.25 -0.28 -16.69
CA GLN A 440 -50.24 0.72 -17.12
C GLN A 440 -49.67 2.13 -17.09
N ARG A 441 -48.88 2.49 -16.08
CA ARG A 441 -48.24 3.80 -15.97
C ARG A 441 -47.22 4.05 -17.09
N LEU A 442 -46.42 3.03 -17.44
CA LEU A 442 -45.48 3.10 -18.57
C LEU A 442 -46.21 3.20 -19.92
N ASN A 443 -47.31 2.44 -20.10
CA ASN A 443 -48.10 2.46 -21.33
C ASN A 443 -49.02 3.69 -21.45
N GLY A 444 -49.39 4.31 -20.32
CA GLY A 444 -50.30 5.44 -20.20
C GLY A 444 -49.67 6.82 -20.45
N SER A 445 -48.37 6.88 -20.76
CA SER A 445 -47.66 8.11 -21.14
C SER A 445 -47.55 8.43 -22.66
N PRO A 446 -48.55 8.22 -23.55
CA PRO A 446 -48.50 8.76 -24.92
C PRO A 446 -48.82 10.27 -25.04
N SER A 447 -49.35 10.92 -23.99
CA SER A 447 -49.99 12.25 -24.10
C SER A 447 -49.05 13.46 -23.99
N GLN A 448 -47.75 13.26 -23.78
CA GLN A 448 -46.75 14.34 -23.75
C GLN A 448 -45.91 14.47 -25.02
N LEU A 449 -46.05 13.55 -25.99
CA LEU A 449 -45.35 13.59 -27.28
C LEU A 449 -46.11 14.37 -28.37
N ARG A 450 -47.13 15.15 -27.99
CA ARG A 450 -48.03 15.85 -28.93
C ARG A 450 -48.40 17.24 -28.44
N ARG A 451 -47.40 17.98 -27.97
CA ARG A 451 -47.46 19.42 -27.66
C ARG A 451 -46.20 20.11 -28.17
N ASP A 452 -46.08 20.05 -29.48
CA ASP A 452 -45.41 20.97 -30.38
C ASP A 452 -46.44 21.97 -30.96
#